data_AF-A0A8S2NP25-F1
#
_entry.id   AF-A0A8S2NP25-F1
#
_cell.length_a   1.000
_cell.length_b   1.000
_cell.length_c   1.000
_cell.angle_alpha   90.00
_cell.angle_beta   90.00
_cell.angle_gamma   90.00
#
_symmetry.space_group_name_H-M   'P 1'
#
loop_
_entity.id
_entity.type
_entity.pdbx_description
1 polymer ?
#
loop_
_entity_poly.entity_id
_entity_poly.type
_entity_poly.pdbx_seq_one_letter_code
_entity_poly.pdbx_strand_id
1 'polypeptide(L)'
;MLSPTRSSVEAILKTVITTVSTILQESTSATAERQEESNDADDSEPSKKKFKDDTEVETSATKTLYPSQPRLPKKRKVCVSFGYCGAGYFGLQRNAKDKIHRTIEDELVEAFVKVDAIPQAHADDMSKMCFQRAARTDKGVSAVANLVSLKLSPLENLTQLVNEQLPKQVRMFGKLKL
;
A
#
# COMPACT_ATOMS: atom_id res chain seq x y z
N MET A 1 3.65 33.88 -18.94
CA MET A 1 3.68 32.92 -17.82
C MET A 1 4.77 31.90 -18.11
N LEU A 2 5.84 31.86 -17.32
CA LEU A 2 6.87 30.82 -17.46
C LEU A 2 6.33 29.52 -16.87
N SER A 3 6.01 28.55 -17.72
CA SER A 3 5.72 27.18 -17.27
C SER A 3 7.03 26.56 -16.76
N PRO A 4 7.04 25.90 -15.58
CA PRO A 4 8.24 25.23 -15.09
C PRO A 4 8.72 24.19 -16.10
N THR A 5 10.03 24.12 -16.32
CA THR A 5 10.63 23.13 -17.21
C THR A 5 10.45 21.72 -16.63
N ARG A 6 10.30 20.71 -17.50
CA ARG A 6 10.14 19.30 -17.11
C ARG A 6 11.23 18.84 -16.12
N SER A 7 12.46 19.34 -16.30
CA SER A 7 13.59 19.10 -15.40
C SER A 7 13.37 19.66 -13.99
N SER A 8 12.79 20.85 -13.87
CA SER A 8 12.51 21.47 -12.56
C SER A 8 11.43 20.73 -11.78
N VAL A 9 10.41 20.21 -12.46
CA VAL A 9 9.34 19.42 -11.84
C VAL A 9 9.85 18.06 -11.37
N GLU A 10 10.69 17.39 -12.16
CA GLU A 10 11.35 16.14 -11.77
C GLU A 10 12.29 16.32 -10.58
N ALA A 11 13.02 17.44 -10.51
CA ALA A 11 13.88 17.75 -9.37
C ALA A 11 13.07 17.89 -8.08
N ILE A 12 11.96 18.65 -8.12
CA ILE A 12 11.05 18.81 -6.97
C ILE A 12 10.48 17.45 -6.54
N LEU A 13 10.04 16.63 -7.50
CA LEU A 13 9.52 15.28 -7.22
C LEU A 13 10.58 14.38 -6.58
N LYS A 14 11.82 14.38 -7.09
CA LYS A 14 12.93 13.62 -6.49
C LYS A 14 13.20 14.10 -5.07
N THR A 15 13.28 15.40 -4.83
CA THR A 15 13.47 15.97 -3.49
C THR A 15 12.34 15.54 -2.55
N VAL A 16 11.08 15.70 -2.94
CA VAL A 16 9.92 15.31 -2.11
C VAL A 16 9.95 13.81 -1.79
N ILE A 17 10.22 12.96 -2.79
CA ILE A 17 10.29 11.50 -2.60
C ILE A 17 11.46 11.15 -1.67
N THR A 18 12.64 11.71 -1.87
CA THR A 18 13.82 11.47 -1.03
C THR A 18 13.57 11.94 0.40
N THR A 19 13.06 13.15 0.61
CA THR A 19 12.74 13.68 1.95
C THR A 19 11.71 12.82 2.66
N VAL A 20 10.64 12.41 1.97
CA VAL A 20 9.64 11.50 2.56
C VAL A 20 10.24 10.13 2.87
N SER A 21 11.13 9.61 2.02
CA SER A 21 11.86 8.36 2.29
C SER A 21 12.71 8.46 3.57
N THR A 22 13.42 9.57 3.76
CA THR A 22 14.25 9.82 4.95
C THR A 22 13.38 9.90 6.21
N ILE A 23 12.29 10.67 6.18
CA ILE A 23 11.36 10.80 7.32
C ILE A 23 10.75 9.44 7.70
N LEU A 24 10.39 8.62 6.71
CA LEU A 24 9.85 7.29 6.98
C LEU A 24 10.89 6.35 7.60
N GLN A 25 12.17 6.44 7.21
CA GLN A 25 13.24 5.65 7.82
C GLN A 25 13.46 6.02 9.30
N GLU A 26 13.48 7.32 9.64
CA GLU A 26 13.66 7.81 11.01
C GLU A 26 12.52 7.38 11.97
N SER A 27 11.29 7.28 11.46
CA SER A 27 10.15 6.83 12.28
C SER A 27 10.21 5.35 12.68
N THR A 28 10.95 4.51 11.94
CA THR A 28 11.07 3.08 12.24
C THR A 28 12.09 2.75 13.33
N SER A 29 13.12 3.60 13.52
CA SER A 29 14.11 3.43 14.60
C SER A 29 13.59 3.90 15.96
N ALA A 30 12.69 4.88 16.01
CA ALA A 30 12.17 5.45 17.26
C ALA A 30 11.16 4.56 18.01
N THR A 31 10.60 3.53 17.37
CA THR A 31 9.57 2.67 17.99
C THR A 31 10.16 1.44 18.69
N ALA A 32 11.46 1.16 18.49
CA ALA A 32 12.11 -0.03 19.06
C ALA A 32 12.57 0.12 20.51
N GLU A 33 12.56 1.33 21.10
CA GLU A 33 13.21 1.61 22.39
C GLU A 33 12.27 1.86 23.57
N ARG A 34 10.94 1.60 23.48
CA ARG A 34 9.98 2.07 24.51
C ARG A 34 9.09 1.03 25.18
N GLN A 35 9.55 -0.20 25.36
CA GLN A 35 8.89 -1.17 26.25
C GLN A 35 9.89 -1.85 27.18
N GLU A 36 10.29 -1.14 28.23
CA GLU A 36 10.66 -1.75 29.52
C GLU A 36 10.00 -0.95 30.66
N GLU A 37 9.59 -1.69 31.70
CA GLU A 37 9.07 -1.30 33.01
C GLU A 37 7.59 -0.88 33.17
N SER A 38 6.76 -1.86 33.55
CA SER A 38 6.11 -1.87 34.88
C SER A 38 5.55 -3.28 35.18
N ASN A 39 6.22 -4.03 36.04
CA ASN A 39 5.70 -5.22 36.71
C ASN A 39 5.41 -4.84 38.16
N ASP A 40 4.19 -5.08 38.63
CA ASP A 40 3.89 -5.34 40.04
C ASP A 40 2.92 -6.52 40.12
N ALA A 41 3.21 -7.40 41.06
CA ALA A 41 2.83 -8.80 41.12
C ALA A 41 1.61 -9.08 42.00
N ASP A 42 0.95 -10.23 41.77
CA ASP A 42 0.50 -11.24 42.76
C ASP A 42 -0.48 -12.23 42.06
N ASP A 43 -0.56 -13.54 42.26
CA ASP A 43 0.35 -14.64 42.58
C ASP A 43 -0.47 -15.92 42.25
N SER A 44 0.16 -16.91 41.63
CA SER A 44 -0.10 -18.36 41.80
C SER A 44 0.68 -19.18 40.75
N GLU A 45 1.92 -19.50 41.11
CA GLU A 45 2.75 -20.56 40.52
C GLU A 45 2.55 -21.90 41.29
N PRO A 46 3.21 -23.04 40.95
CA PRO A 46 3.56 -23.59 39.63
C PRO A 46 3.35 -25.13 39.56
N SER A 47 3.56 -25.77 38.40
CA SER A 47 4.39 -26.99 38.31
C SER A 47 4.65 -27.50 36.88
N LYS A 48 5.95 -27.76 36.65
CA LYS A 48 6.67 -28.25 35.47
C LYS A 48 6.17 -29.59 34.91
N LYS A 49 6.34 -29.80 33.59
CA LYS A 49 7.29 -30.80 33.02
C LYS A 49 7.28 -30.82 31.48
N LYS A 50 8.46 -30.58 30.91
CA LYS A 50 8.90 -31.04 29.58
C LYS A 50 8.86 -32.57 29.56
N PHE A 51 8.30 -33.17 28.51
CA PHE A 51 8.76 -34.46 27.99
C PHE A 51 8.73 -34.40 26.45
N LYS A 52 9.87 -34.77 25.88
CA LYS A 52 10.15 -34.92 24.47
C LYS A 52 10.36 -36.43 24.29
N ASP A 53 9.60 -37.07 23.44
CA ASP A 53 9.95 -38.40 22.92
C ASP A 53 9.36 -38.57 21.52
N ASP A 54 10.17 -39.20 20.69
CA ASP A 54 10.05 -39.33 19.24
C ASP A 54 9.10 -40.49 18.88
N THR A 55 8.27 -40.32 17.86
CA THR A 55 7.79 -41.46 17.06
C THR A 55 7.47 -41.01 15.64
N GLU A 56 8.28 -41.50 14.71
CA GLU A 56 8.04 -41.49 13.28
C GLU A 56 6.73 -42.23 12.96
N VAL A 57 5.79 -41.56 12.29
CA VAL A 57 4.80 -42.24 11.45
C VAL A 57 4.66 -41.45 10.16
N GLU A 58 5.27 -42.00 9.11
CA GLU A 58 4.96 -41.68 7.72
C GLU A 58 3.45 -41.82 7.50
N THR A 59 2.80 -40.78 6.99
CA THR A 59 1.53 -40.97 6.27
C THR A 59 1.43 -39.98 5.12
N SER A 60 1.88 -40.50 3.98
CA SER A 60 1.27 -40.38 2.66
C SER A 60 0.90 -38.99 2.15
N ALA A 61 1.74 -38.56 1.20
CA ALA A 61 1.47 -37.56 0.19
C ALA A 61 0.07 -37.70 -0.42
N THR A 62 -0.86 -36.83 -0.04
CA THR A 62 -2.03 -36.55 -0.86
C THR A 62 -1.62 -35.55 -1.94
N LYS A 63 -1.14 -36.10 -3.06
CA LYS A 63 -0.85 -35.40 -4.31
C LYS A 63 -2.15 -34.76 -4.80
N THR A 64 -2.33 -33.47 -4.53
CA THR A 64 -3.43 -32.68 -5.11
C THR A 64 -3.26 -32.64 -6.62
N LEU A 65 -4.26 -33.17 -7.34
CA LEU A 65 -4.31 -33.34 -8.81
C LEU A 65 -4.65 -32.04 -9.57
N TYR A 66 -4.47 -30.88 -8.94
CA TYR A 66 -4.73 -29.59 -9.57
C TYR A 66 -3.40 -28.91 -9.84
N PRO A 67 -3.12 -28.45 -11.08
CA PRO A 67 -1.96 -27.60 -11.32
C PRO A 67 -2.08 -26.41 -10.39
N SER A 68 -1.17 -26.29 -9.42
CA SER A 68 -1.13 -25.14 -8.53
C SER A 68 -1.04 -23.90 -9.39
N GLN A 69 -2.06 -23.05 -9.33
CA GLN A 69 -2.09 -21.79 -10.04
C GLN A 69 -0.74 -21.10 -9.86
N PRO A 70 -0.13 -20.56 -10.93
CA PRO A 70 1.19 -19.92 -10.83
C PRO A 70 1.16 -18.92 -9.68
N ARG A 71 2.02 -19.14 -8.68
CA ARG A 71 2.04 -18.30 -7.48
C ARG A 71 2.41 -16.90 -7.90
N LEU A 72 1.43 -15.98 -7.84
CA LEU A 72 1.68 -14.58 -8.09
C LEU A 72 2.84 -14.10 -7.21
N PRO A 73 3.75 -13.27 -7.75
CA PRO A 73 4.89 -12.79 -6.99
C PRO A 73 4.43 -12.10 -5.71
N LYS A 74 5.15 -12.35 -4.60
CA LYS A 74 4.77 -11.88 -3.26
C LYS A 74 4.61 -10.36 -3.27
N LYS A 75 3.42 -9.89 -2.89
CA LYS A 75 3.10 -8.45 -2.78
C LYS A 75 4.07 -7.76 -1.82
N ARG A 76 4.49 -6.54 -2.15
CA ARG A 76 5.41 -5.71 -1.36
C ARG A 76 4.72 -4.43 -0.92
N LYS A 77 5.01 -3.97 0.30
CA LYS A 77 4.55 -2.67 0.78
C LYS A 77 5.30 -1.58 0.03
N VAL A 78 4.57 -0.62 -0.51
CA VAL A 78 5.12 0.50 -1.28
C VAL A 78 4.40 1.79 -0.90
N CYS A 79 5.07 2.91 -1.13
CA CYS A 79 4.47 4.24 -1.15
C CYS A 79 4.34 4.68 -2.61
N VAL A 80 3.20 5.23 -3.00
CA VAL A 80 2.93 5.74 -4.34
C VAL A 80 2.67 7.23 -4.27
N SER A 81 3.41 8.00 -5.08
CA SER A 81 3.23 9.44 -5.24
C SER A 81 2.41 9.72 -6.50
N PHE A 82 1.42 10.60 -6.36
CA PHE A 82 0.49 10.96 -7.44
C PHE A 82 -0.08 12.36 -7.23
N GLY A 83 -0.61 12.93 -8.31
CA GLY A 83 -1.29 14.21 -8.32
C GLY A 83 -2.56 14.14 -9.15
N TYR A 84 -3.50 15.05 -8.89
CA TYR A 84 -4.78 15.09 -9.57
C TYR A 84 -5.44 16.47 -9.54
N CYS A 85 -6.27 16.73 -10.54
CA CYS A 85 -7.29 17.79 -10.51
C CYS A 85 -8.55 17.23 -9.83
N GLY A 86 -9.01 17.89 -8.78
CA GLY A 86 -10.19 17.47 -8.01
C GLY A 86 -11.53 17.76 -8.68
N ALA A 87 -11.54 18.49 -9.79
CA ALA A 87 -12.75 18.84 -10.51
C ALA A 87 -13.50 17.57 -10.98
N GLY A 88 -14.79 17.47 -10.67
CA GLY A 88 -15.62 16.31 -11.00
C GLY A 88 -15.50 15.13 -10.01
N TYR A 89 -14.63 15.21 -9.01
CA TYR A 89 -14.48 14.17 -7.99
C TYR A 89 -15.03 14.61 -6.63
N PHE A 90 -15.57 13.63 -5.89
CA PHE A 90 -16.11 13.83 -4.54
C PHE A 90 -15.07 13.62 -3.45
N GLY A 91 -13.86 14.14 -3.70
CA GLY A 91 -12.71 14.05 -2.82
C GLY A 91 -11.84 12.83 -3.07
N LEU A 92 -10.87 12.62 -2.19
CA LEU A 92 -9.93 11.50 -2.29
C LEU A 92 -10.56 10.17 -1.88
N GLN A 93 -11.23 10.16 -0.72
CA GLN A 93 -11.63 8.92 -0.05
C GLN A 93 -12.94 8.38 -0.60
N ARG A 94 -12.98 7.07 -0.89
CA ARG A 94 -14.22 6.36 -1.25
C ARG A 94 -15.30 6.48 -0.18
N ASN A 95 -16.52 6.74 -0.62
CA ASN A 95 -17.71 6.72 0.22
C ASN A 95 -18.43 5.37 0.06
N ALA A 96 -18.36 4.50 1.08
CA ALA A 96 -18.97 3.17 1.01
C ALA A 96 -20.49 3.17 0.76
N LYS A 97 -21.15 4.28 1.10
CA LYS A 97 -22.60 4.47 0.94
C LYS A 97 -23.00 5.01 -0.43
N ASP A 98 -22.03 5.49 -1.22
CA ASP A 98 -22.29 6.23 -2.44
C ASP A 98 -21.39 5.74 -3.58
N LYS A 99 -21.96 4.90 -4.43
CA LYS A 99 -21.30 4.37 -5.64
C LYS A 99 -21.50 5.27 -6.86
N ILE A 100 -22.34 6.30 -6.75
CA ILE A 100 -22.66 7.20 -7.88
C ILE A 100 -21.54 8.24 -8.02
N HIS A 101 -20.99 8.68 -6.91
CA HIS A 101 -19.99 9.73 -6.87
C HIS A 101 -18.56 9.17 -6.92
N ARG A 102 -17.92 9.31 -8.09
CA ARG A 102 -16.51 8.92 -8.30
C ARG A 102 -15.56 9.72 -7.40
N THR A 103 -14.58 9.02 -6.84
CA THR A 103 -13.49 9.57 -6.03
C THR A 103 -12.14 9.27 -6.65
N ILE A 104 -11.08 9.95 -6.19
CA ILE A 104 -9.72 9.71 -6.72
C ILE A 104 -9.23 8.30 -6.43
N GLU A 105 -9.62 7.72 -5.29
CA GLU A 105 -9.31 6.33 -4.99
C GLU A 105 -9.99 5.34 -5.90
N ASP A 106 -11.19 5.65 -6.40
CA ASP A 106 -11.85 4.80 -7.39
C ASP A 106 -10.97 4.65 -8.63
N GLU A 107 -10.46 5.76 -9.15
CA GLU A 107 -9.57 5.79 -10.31
C GLU A 107 -8.27 5.01 -10.06
N LEU A 108 -7.60 5.27 -8.92
CA LEU A 108 -6.33 4.62 -8.60
C LEU A 108 -6.48 3.10 -8.43
N VAL A 109 -7.48 2.68 -7.66
CA VAL A 109 -7.68 1.26 -7.36
C VAL A 109 -8.18 0.51 -8.60
N GLU A 110 -9.07 1.11 -9.39
CA GLU A 110 -9.51 0.54 -10.67
C GLU A 110 -8.31 0.39 -11.63
N ALA A 111 -7.43 1.39 -11.72
CA ALA A 111 -6.21 1.31 -12.51
C ALA A 111 -5.26 0.21 -12.00
N PHE A 112 -5.07 0.06 -10.70
CA PHE A 112 -4.25 -1.02 -10.13
C PHE A 112 -4.80 -2.42 -10.39
N VAL A 113 -6.12 -2.59 -10.43
CA VAL A 113 -6.75 -3.86 -10.83
C VAL A 113 -6.50 -4.14 -12.30
N LYS A 114 -6.71 -3.15 -13.18
CA LYS A 114 -6.56 -3.32 -14.64
C LYS A 114 -5.15 -3.74 -15.07
N VAL A 115 -4.13 -3.37 -14.30
CA VAL A 115 -2.72 -3.76 -14.55
C VAL A 115 -2.28 -4.97 -13.72
N ASP A 116 -3.21 -5.67 -13.07
CA ASP A 116 -2.96 -6.82 -12.19
C ASP A 116 -1.98 -6.55 -11.04
N ALA A 117 -1.86 -5.28 -10.61
CA ALA A 117 -1.07 -4.92 -9.43
C ALA A 117 -1.76 -5.35 -8.12
N ILE A 118 -3.09 -5.45 -8.12
CA ILE A 118 -3.91 -6.01 -7.06
C ILE A 118 -5.05 -6.86 -7.64
N PRO A 119 -5.50 -7.92 -6.94
CA PRO A 119 -6.68 -8.68 -7.35
C PRO A 119 -7.97 -7.89 -7.06
N GLN A 120 -9.05 -8.20 -7.76
CA GLN A 120 -10.37 -7.55 -7.58
C GLN A 120 -10.83 -7.54 -6.10
N ALA A 121 -10.62 -8.64 -5.37
CA ALA A 121 -11.00 -8.73 -3.96
C ALA A 121 -10.34 -7.68 -3.04
N HIS A 122 -9.20 -7.09 -3.45
CA HIS A 122 -8.55 -5.98 -2.74
C HIS A 122 -9.15 -4.61 -3.12
N ALA A 123 -9.77 -4.50 -4.29
CA ALA A 123 -10.50 -3.31 -4.69
C ALA A 123 -11.83 -3.21 -3.96
N ASP A 124 -12.49 -4.35 -3.71
CA ASP A 124 -13.74 -4.40 -2.94
C ASP A 124 -13.50 -4.10 -1.46
N ASP A 125 -12.36 -4.55 -0.92
CA ASP A 125 -11.93 -4.30 0.45
C ASP A 125 -10.45 -3.89 0.51
N MET A 126 -10.24 -2.57 0.58
CA MET A 126 -8.91 -1.95 0.57
C MET A 126 -8.09 -2.25 1.84
N SER A 127 -8.71 -2.75 2.91
CA SER A 127 -8.00 -3.15 4.13
C SER A 127 -7.04 -4.32 3.88
N LYS A 128 -7.39 -5.21 2.94
CA LYS A 128 -6.59 -6.40 2.54
C LYS A 128 -5.24 -6.05 1.91
N MET A 129 -5.10 -4.85 1.35
CA MET A 129 -3.82 -4.32 0.85
C MET A 129 -3.14 -3.33 1.79
N CYS A 130 -3.66 -3.15 3.02
CA CYS A 130 -3.18 -2.15 3.97
C CYS A 130 -3.12 -0.75 3.34
N PHE A 131 -4.16 -0.36 2.58
CA PHE A 131 -4.20 0.95 1.93
C PHE A 131 -4.30 2.07 2.97
N GLN A 132 -3.40 3.05 2.91
CA GLN A 132 -3.37 4.23 3.79
C GLN A 132 -3.14 5.49 2.96
N ARG A 133 -3.74 6.60 3.40
CA ARG A 133 -3.65 7.91 2.76
C ARG A 133 -2.75 8.81 3.60
N ALA A 134 -1.85 9.57 2.97
CA ALA A 134 -1.09 10.59 3.70
C ALA A 134 -1.96 11.81 4.05
N ALA A 135 -2.82 12.23 3.12
CA ALA A 135 -3.78 13.31 3.34
C ALA A 135 -5.15 12.92 2.78
N ARG A 136 -6.21 13.40 3.43
CA ARG A 136 -7.58 13.38 2.88
C ARG A 136 -7.86 14.74 2.25
N THR A 137 -8.67 14.76 1.20
CA THR A 137 -9.10 15.99 0.52
C THR A 137 -10.61 15.97 0.31
N ASP A 138 -11.22 17.15 0.41
CA ASP A 138 -12.65 17.35 0.19
C ASP A 138 -13.01 17.36 -1.30
N LYS A 139 -14.31 17.40 -1.58
CA LYS A 139 -14.86 17.51 -2.94
C LYS A 139 -14.25 18.70 -3.70
N GLY A 140 -13.81 18.47 -4.93
CA GLY A 140 -13.26 19.52 -5.81
C GLY A 140 -11.82 19.93 -5.51
N VAL A 141 -11.23 19.52 -4.38
CA VAL A 141 -9.87 19.89 -3.99
C VAL A 141 -8.84 19.16 -4.85
N SER A 142 -7.85 19.88 -5.37
CA SER A 142 -6.75 19.32 -6.17
C SER A 142 -5.51 19.09 -5.32
N ALA A 143 -4.66 18.15 -5.74
CA ALA A 143 -3.39 17.88 -5.09
C ALA A 143 -2.27 17.65 -6.11
N VAL A 144 -1.12 18.28 -5.89
CA VAL A 144 0.06 18.12 -6.77
C VAL A 144 0.95 16.97 -6.32
N ALA A 145 1.02 16.67 -5.03
CA ALA A 145 1.92 15.65 -4.49
C ALA A 145 1.28 14.91 -3.29
N ASN A 146 0.21 14.16 -3.56
CA ASN A 146 -0.37 13.28 -2.55
C ASN A 146 0.34 11.93 -2.54
N LEU A 147 0.25 11.23 -1.41
CA LEU A 147 0.90 9.95 -1.17
C LEU A 147 -0.11 8.95 -0.60
N VAL A 148 0.02 7.70 -1.05
CA VAL A 148 -0.68 6.55 -0.47
C VAL A 148 0.31 5.43 -0.24
N SER A 149 0.09 4.62 0.80
CA SER A 149 0.84 3.38 1.00
C SER A 149 -0.09 2.18 0.90
N LEU A 150 0.40 1.10 0.28
CA LEU A 150 -0.36 -0.11 0.01
C LEU A 150 0.56 -1.28 -0.37
N LYS A 151 0.00 -2.49 -0.42
CA LYS A 151 0.70 -3.70 -0.89
C LYS A 151 0.36 -3.99 -2.35
N LEU A 152 1.36 -3.95 -3.22
CA LEU A 152 1.22 -4.22 -4.67
C LEU A 152 2.07 -5.41 -5.10
N SER A 153 1.62 -6.10 -6.16
CA SER A 153 2.46 -7.04 -6.91
C SER A 153 3.64 -6.28 -7.53
N PRO A 154 4.88 -6.83 -7.49
CA PRO A 154 6.03 -6.16 -8.08
C PRO A 154 5.92 -6.16 -9.61
N LEU A 155 5.75 -4.96 -10.18
CA LEU A 155 5.77 -4.71 -11.62
C LEU A 155 6.89 -3.70 -11.93
N GLU A 156 7.68 -3.97 -12.98
CA GLU A 156 8.80 -3.11 -13.38
C GLU A 156 8.31 -1.73 -13.86
N ASN A 157 7.36 -1.71 -14.78
CA ASN A 157 6.82 -0.50 -15.40
C ASN A 157 5.51 -0.01 -14.76
N LEU A 158 5.32 -0.22 -13.45
CA LEU A 158 4.05 0.08 -12.76
C LEU A 158 3.55 1.50 -13.05
N THR A 159 4.41 2.51 -12.93
CA THR A 159 4.03 3.92 -13.12
C THR A 159 3.45 4.18 -14.51
N GLN A 160 4.07 3.62 -15.54
CA GLN A 160 3.63 3.80 -16.92
C GLN A 160 2.29 3.09 -17.15
N LEU A 161 2.23 1.79 -16.80
CA LEU A 161 1.03 0.97 -16.98
C LEU A 161 -0.19 1.57 -16.26
N VAL A 162 0.00 2.05 -15.04
CA VAL A 162 -1.08 2.69 -14.26
C VAL A 162 -1.51 4.00 -14.91
N ASN A 163 -0.58 4.84 -15.38
CA ASN A 163 -0.91 6.10 -16.05
C ASN A 163 -1.66 5.90 -17.38
N GLU A 164 -1.45 4.78 -18.07
CA GLU A 164 -2.21 4.40 -19.27
C GLU A 164 -3.67 4.07 -18.94
N GLN A 165 -3.96 3.57 -17.73
CA GLN A 165 -5.31 3.27 -17.26
C GLN A 165 -6.00 4.46 -16.58
N LEU A 166 -5.25 5.49 -16.20
CA LEU A 166 -5.77 6.67 -15.50
C LEU A 166 -6.23 7.78 -16.46
N PRO A 167 -7.31 8.51 -16.13
CA PRO A 167 -7.72 9.68 -16.90
C PRO A 167 -6.64 10.77 -16.86
N LYS A 168 -6.59 11.64 -17.88
CA LYS A 168 -5.56 12.68 -18.04
C LYS A 168 -5.35 13.58 -16.82
N GLN A 169 -6.39 13.74 -16.01
CA GLN A 169 -6.41 14.60 -14.82
C GLN A 169 -5.87 13.95 -13.54
N VAL A 170 -5.54 12.65 -13.55
CA VAL A 170 -4.90 11.93 -12.44
C VAL A 170 -3.61 11.30 -12.95
N ARG A 171 -2.48 11.57 -12.28
CA ARG A 171 -1.18 11.06 -12.71
C ARG A 171 -0.35 10.54 -11.55
N MET A 172 0.16 9.34 -11.69
CA MET A 172 1.15 8.73 -10.80
C MET A 172 2.55 9.18 -11.24
N PHE A 173 3.35 9.65 -10.29
CA PHE A 173 4.72 10.08 -10.56
C PHE A 173 5.75 8.99 -10.26
N GLY A 174 5.48 8.14 -9.27
CA GLY A 174 6.42 7.08 -8.92
C GLY A 174 6.00 6.25 -7.72
N LYS A 175 6.82 5.23 -7.44
CA LYS A 175 6.68 4.36 -6.28
C LYS A 175 8.01 4.24 -5.53
N LEU A 176 7.92 4.22 -4.21
CA LEU A 176 9.03 3.90 -3.31
C LEU A 176 8.73 2.56 -2.63
N LYS A 177 9.74 1.71 -2.52
CA LYS A 177 9.63 0.48 -1.73
C LYS A 177 9.76 0.85 -0.25
N LEU A 178 8.80 0.39 0.57
CA LEU A 178 8.83 0.51 2.03
C LEU A 178 9.37 -0.77 2.67
#